data_AF-A0A7G2C7G2-F1
#
_entry.id   AF-A0A7G2C7G2-F1
#
_cell.length_a   1.000
_cell.length_b   1.000
_cell.length_c   1.000
_cell.angle_alpha   90.00
_cell.angle_beta   90.00
_cell.angle_gamma   90.00
#
_symmetry.space_group_name_H-M   'P 1'
#
loop_
_entity.id
_entity.type
_entity.pdbx_description
1 polymer ?
#
loop_
_entity_poly.entity_id
_entity_poly.type
_entity_poly.pdbx_seq_one_letter_code
_entity_poly.pdbx_strand_id
1 'polypeptide(L)'
;MSLIVRRSFEQAAASILRALSAQKISIQFSENDIFDFSCNGTPIFYHSGADTGRNFSATRERIERLGFPTSGKRVLVFLLNDGDTHPDFIRWVNLYCGIRFTVLLCWEESEVITLLASLCRSRSSIGSRPNPSAPPTTGDPVPILLAALTQSPQVVSRPDVIRICNLKPTVRDLLKLSSADIQQLPGIGEKKSVRLETLFNTPFQLKSQPKVVDFAAGPQQEQPGKGLSGILQRLREEEMTEMEGSPTA
;
A
#
# COMPACT_ATOMS: atom_id res chain seq x y z
N MET A 1 19.87 -14.31 18.53
CA MET A 1 18.70 -13.65 17.90
C MET A 1 17.69 -13.44 18.99
N SER A 2 17.42 -12.19 19.32
CA SER A 2 16.60 -11.81 20.47
C SER A 2 15.38 -11.02 20.02
N LEU A 3 14.23 -11.34 20.60
CA LEU A 3 13.03 -10.54 20.59
C LEU A 3 13.09 -9.60 21.78
N ILE A 4 12.98 -8.30 21.56
CA ILE A 4 12.79 -7.33 22.63
C ILE A 4 11.29 -7.08 22.78
N VAL A 5 10.78 -7.11 24.00
CA VAL A 5 9.36 -6.93 24.32
C VAL A 5 9.23 -5.76 25.27
N ARG A 6 8.23 -4.92 25.06
CA ARG A 6 7.89 -3.87 26.02
C ARG A 6 7.39 -4.51 27.32
N ARG A 7 7.99 -4.12 28.45
CA ARG A 7 7.69 -4.72 29.76
C ARG A 7 6.21 -4.60 30.15
N SER A 8 5.57 -3.45 29.91
CA SER A 8 4.13 -3.27 30.15
C SER A 8 3.22 -4.12 29.25
N PHE A 9 3.77 -4.70 28.18
CA PHE A 9 3.04 -5.56 27.25
C PHE A 9 3.22 -7.07 27.53
N GLU A 10 4.06 -7.43 28.51
CA GLU A 10 4.38 -8.82 28.83
C GLU A 10 3.14 -9.67 29.11
N GLN A 11 2.22 -9.16 29.93
CA GLN A 11 1.03 -9.90 30.33
C GLN A 11 0.07 -10.11 29.15
N ALA A 12 -0.10 -9.09 28.30
CA ALA A 12 -0.95 -9.17 27.11
C ALA A 12 -0.38 -10.10 26.03
N ALA A 13 0.95 -10.23 25.97
CA ALA A 13 1.65 -11.09 25.01
C ALA A 13 1.96 -12.50 25.55
N ALA A 14 1.52 -12.87 26.76
CA ALA A 14 2.02 -14.05 27.46
C ALA A 14 1.85 -15.39 26.69
N SER A 15 0.80 -15.54 25.88
CA SER A 15 0.61 -16.69 24.99
C SER A 15 1.66 -16.72 23.88
N ILE A 16 1.83 -15.62 23.16
CA ILE A 16 2.83 -15.41 22.11
C ILE A 16 4.25 -15.65 22.65
N LEU A 17 4.59 -15.07 23.80
CA LEU A 17 5.94 -15.18 24.39
C LEU A 17 6.28 -16.62 24.78
N ARG A 18 5.30 -17.38 25.33
CA ARG A 18 5.49 -18.80 25.65
C ARG A 18 5.77 -19.60 24.39
N ALA A 19 5.01 -19.38 23.32
CA ALA A 19 5.22 -20.07 22.05
C ALA A 19 6.58 -19.75 21.40
N LEU A 20 7.01 -18.48 21.45
CA LEU A 20 8.31 -18.07 20.91
C LEU A 20 9.48 -18.63 21.74
N SER A 21 9.32 -18.71 23.06
CA SER A 21 10.31 -19.34 23.95
C SER A 21 10.48 -20.83 23.63
N ALA A 22 9.37 -21.55 23.39
CA ALA A 22 9.40 -22.95 22.98
C ALA A 22 10.15 -23.15 21.64
N GLN A 23 10.13 -22.14 20.78
CA GLN A 23 10.87 -22.09 19.52
C GLN A 23 12.35 -21.65 19.66
N LYS A 24 12.87 -21.58 20.89
CA LYS A 24 14.26 -21.19 21.23
C LYS A 24 14.63 -19.76 20.83
N ILE A 25 13.65 -18.85 20.82
CA ILE A 25 13.91 -17.42 20.62
C ILE A 25 14.22 -16.79 21.97
N SER A 26 15.34 -16.07 22.06
CA SER A 26 15.71 -15.34 23.28
C SER A 26 14.81 -14.13 23.45
N ILE A 27 14.16 -14.00 24.61
CA ILE A 27 13.27 -12.87 24.92
C ILE A 27 13.98 -11.93 25.90
N GLN A 28 13.97 -10.64 25.59
CA GLN A 28 14.47 -9.58 26.43
C GLN A 28 13.36 -8.56 26.67
N PHE A 29 13.37 -7.93 27.83
CA PHE A 29 12.39 -6.90 28.17
C PHE A 29 13.03 -5.53 28.11
N SER A 30 12.25 -4.55 27.64
CA SER A 30 12.64 -3.15 27.58
C SER A 30 11.60 -2.29 28.28
N GLU A 31 12.09 -1.26 28.98
CA GLU A 31 11.25 -0.18 29.54
C GLU A 31 10.81 0.82 28.47
N ASN A 32 11.28 0.65 27.23
CA ASN A 32 10.88 1.50 26.12
C ASN A 32 9.41 1.28 25.78
N ASP A 33 8.61 2.33 25.91
CA ASP A 33 7.16 2.29 25.67
C ASP A 33 6.77 2.56 24.21
N ILE A 34 7.72 2.73 23.29
CA ILE A 34 7.41 3.19 21.93
C ILE A 34 7.00 2.04 20.99
N PHE A 35 7.30 0.77 21.29
CA PHE A 35 6.90 -0.39 20.48
C PHE A 35 6.40 -1.54 21.36
N ASP A 36 5.73 -2.54 20.79
CA ASP A 36 5.30 -3.75 21.53
C ASP A 36 6.37 -4.84 21.45
N PHE A 37 6.91 -5.03 20.24
CA PHE A 37 8.04 -5.92 19.99
C PHE A 37 9.14 -5.21 19.19
N SER A 38 10.38 -5.70 19.29
CA SER A 38 11.44 -5.36 18.36
C SER A 38 12.26 -6.60 17.98
N CYS A 39 12.37 -6.82 16.68
CA CYS A 39 13.19 -7.88 16.09
C CYS A 39 14.32 -7.23 15.30
N ASN A 40 15.58 -7.51 15.67
CA ASN A 40 16.76 -7.00 14.95
C ASN A 40 16.73 -5.47 14.72
N GLY A 41 16.26 -4.70 15.71
CA GLY A 41 16.13 -3.24 15.65
C GLY A 41 14.93 -2.74 14.85
N THR A 42 14.12 -3.63 14.28
CA THR A 42 12.85 -3.27 13.62
C THR A 42 11.76 -3.14 14.69
N PRO A 43 11.13 -1.96 14.87
CA PRO A 43 10.02 -1.79 15.80
C PRO A 43 8.75 -2.40 15.21
N ILE A 44 8.00 -3.11 16.05
CA ILE A 44 6.78 -3.82 15.71
C ILE A 44 5.68 -3.39 16.69
N PHE A 45 4.57 -2.97 16.12
CA PHE A 45 3.36 -2.61 16.84
C PHE A 45 2.36 -3.75 16.71
N TYR A 46 1.76 -4.16 17.82
CA TYR A 46 0.75 -5.22 17.84
C TYR A 46 -0.58 -4.62 18.23
N HIS A 47 -1.63 -5.01 17.52
CA HIS A 47 -3.00 -4.64 17.85
C HIS A 47 -3.92 -5.83 17.58
N SER A 48 -4.78 -6.15 18.56
CA SER A 48 -5.80 -7.19 18.42
C SER A 48 -7.16 -6.56 18.14
N GLY A 49 -7.92 -7.09 17.18
CA GLY A 49 -9.26 -6.60 16.85
C GLY A 49 -10.27 -6.73 18.00
N ALA A 50 -9.99 -7.54 19.03
CA ALA A 50 -10.80 -7.59 20.26
C ALA A 50 -10.53 -6.41 21.21
N ASP A 51 -9.52 -5.60 20.93
CA ASP A 51 -9.20 -4.42 21.72
C ASP A 51 -10.17 -3.29 21.41
N THR A 52 -11.08 -3.01 22.36
CA THR A 52 -11.98 -1.85 22.30
C THR A 52 -11.21 -0.54 22.10
N GLY A 53 -11.82 0.44 21.42
CA GLY A 53 -11.17 1.66 20.86
C GLY A 53 -10.25 2.51 21.77
N ARG A 54 -10.16 2.24 23.08
CA ARG A 54 -9.15 2.84 23.98
C ARG A 54 -7.72 2.41 23.66
N ASN A 55 -7.52 1.20 23.14
CA ASN A 55 -6.18 0.72 22.76
C ASN A 55 -5.75 1.25 21.38
N PHE A 56 -6.70 1.69 20.55
CA PHE A 56 -6.41 2.34 19.28
C PHE A 56 -5.75 3.71 19.47
N SER A 57 -6.30 4.57 20.32
CA SER A 57 -5.71 5.90 20.58
C SER A 57 -4.29 5.81 21.13
N ALA A 58 -4.06 4.89 22.08
CA ALA A 58 -2.74 4.63 22.64
C ALA A 58 -1.74 4.10 21.58
N THR A 59 -2.18 3.19 20.72
CA THR A 59 -1.33 2.66 19.63
C THR A 59 -0.99 3.74 18.62
N ARG A 60 -1.97 4.57 18.25
CA ARG A 60 -1.78 5.72 17.37
C ARG A 60 -0.79 6.74 17.96
N GLU A 61 -0.95 7.12 19.23
CA GLU A 61 -0.06 8.07 19.89
C GLU A 61 1.39 7.56 19.92
N ARG A 62 1.61 6.27 20.25
CA ARG A 62 2.95 5.67 20.22
C ARG A 62 3.57 5.70 18.83
N ILE A 63 2.76 5.42 17.81
CA ILE A 63 3.18 5.47 16.40
C ILE A 63 3.56 6.90 15.97
N GLU A 64 2.83 7.91 16.42
CA GLU A 64 3.13 9.33 16.19
C GLU A 64 4.40 9.77 16.95
N ARG A 65 4.58 9.33 18.20
CA ARG A 65 5.76 9.63 19.05
C ARG A 65 7.06 9.03 18.53
N LEU A 66 7.02 7.92 17.80
CA LEU A 66 8.19 7.33 17.16
C LEU A 66 8.79 8.28 16.08
N GLY A 67 8.11 9.38 15.71
CA GLY A 67 8.56 10.35 14.70
C GLY A 67 8.55 9.77 13.29
N PHE A 68 9.08 10.44 12.27
CA PHE A 68 9.30 9.84 10.95
C PHE A 68 10.78 9.50 10.81
N PRO A 69 11.20 8.22 10.73
CA PRO A 69 12.60 7.93 10.56
C PRO A 69 12.93 8.14 9.09
N THR A 70 14.00 8.88 8.83
CA THR A 70 14.61 8.97 7.50
C THR A 70 15.23 7.64 7.07
N SER A 71 15.44 6.70 8.00
CA SER A 71 15.99 5.37 7.71
C SER A 71 15.38 4.27 8.61
N GLY A 72 14.56 3.40 8.03
CA GLY A 72 14.06 2.19 8.69
C GLY A 72 12.59 1.93 8.42
N LYS A 73 12.25 0.72 7.96
CA LYS A 73 10.86 0.28 7.75
C LYS A 73 10.29 -0.23 9.06
N ARG A 74 9.11 0.26 9.42
CA ARG A 74 8.37 -0.12 10.64
C ARG A 74 7.30 -1.12 10.29
N VAL A 75 7.03 -2.06 11.19
CA VAL A 75 6.02 -3.10 10.95
C VAL A 75 4.84 -2.89 11.90
N LEU A 76 3.64 -2.84 11.35
CA LEU A 76 2.40 -2.89 12.10
C LEU A 76 1.80 -4.28 11.89
N VAL A 77 1.68 -5.05 12.97
CA VAL A 77 1.04 -6.37 12.96
C VAL A 77 -0.34 -6.21 13.58
N PHE A 78 -1.34 -6.59 12.81
CA PHE A 78 -2.74 -6.46 13.18
C PHE A 78 -3.39 -7.83 13.17
N LEU A 79 -3.86 -8.27 14.35
CA LEU A 79 -4.59 -9.51 14.50
C LEU A 79 -6.08 -9.25 14.38
N LEU A 80 -6.69 -9.78 13.32
CA LEU A 80 -8.13 -9.84 13.14
C LEU A 80 -8.69 -10.88 14.11
N ASN A 81 -9.66 -10.48 14.93
CA ASN A 81 -10.46 -11.40 15.71
C ASN A 81 -11.91 -11.29 15.19
N ASP A 82 -12.66 -12.39 15.21
CA ASP A 82 -13.97 -12.52 14.56
C ASP A 82 -14.88 -11.29 14.78
N GLY A 83 -15.02 -10.46 13.75
CA GLY A 83 -16.10 -9.48 13.59
C GLY A 83 -15.89 -8.04 14.10
N ASP A 84 -15.20 -7.82 15.21
CA ASP A 84 -15.33 -6.55 15.96
C ASP A 84 -14.23 -5.50 15.70
N THR A 85 -13.61 -5.54 14.52
CA THR A 85 -12.64 -4.49 14.18
C THR A 85 -13.35 -3.16 13.90
N HIS A 86 -13.02 -2.13 14.67
CA HIS A 86 -13.59 -0.80 14.50
C HIS A 86 -13.27 -0.22 13.10
N PRO A 87 -14.27 0.26 12.32
CA PRO A 87 -14.06 0.73 10.95
C PRO A 87 -13.09 1.91 10.85
N ASP A 88 -13.08 2.81 11.85
CA ASP A 88 -12.12 3.93 11.88
C ASP A 88 -10.66 3.47 12.05
N PHE A 89 -10.44 2.32 12.70
CA PHE A 89 -9.10 1.74 12.81
C PHE A 89 -8.60 1.32 11.42
N ILE A 90 -9.40 0.55 10.68
CA ILE A 90 -9.06 0.11 9.32
C ILE A 90 -8.85 1.31 8.39
N ARG A 91 -9.73 2.31 8.48
CA ARG A 91 -9.58 3.56 7.72
C ARG A 91 -8.27 4.26 8.05
N TRP A 92 -7.90 4.34 9.33
CA TRP A 92 -6.65 4.93 9.76
C TRP A 92 -5.44 4.13 9.28
N VAL A 93 -5.45 2.80 9.38
CA VAL A 93 -4.39 1.94 8.85
C VAL A 93 -4.20 2.16 7.35
N ASN A 94 -5.28 2.19 6.58
CA ASN A 94 -5.22 2.38 5.14
C ASN A 94 -4.68 3.77 4.75
N LEU A 95 -5.13 4.83 5.42
CA LEU A 95 -4.74 6.21 5.07
C LEU A 95 -3.36 6.61 5.61
N TYR A 96 -3.04 6.21 6.85
CA TYR A 96 -1.84 6.68 7.55
C TYR A 96 -0.71 5.64 7.54
N CYS A 97 -1.04 4.36 7.70
CA CYS A 97 -0.03 3.31 7.80
C CYS A 97 0.43 2.79 6.44
N GLY A 98 -0.46 2.68 5.44
CA GLY A 98 -0.12 2.12 4.12
C GLY A 98 1.04 2.80 3.37
N ILE A 99 1.32 4.06 3.68
CA ILE A 99 2.40 4.85 3.05
C ILE A 99 3.71 4.73 3.84
N ARG A 100 3.64 4.45 5.15
CA ARG A 100 4.75 4.67 6.10
C ARG A 100 5.18 3.42 6.87
N PHE A 101 4.33 2.40 6.88
CA PHE A 101 4.48 1.17 7.64
C PHE A 101 4.24 -0.02 6.72
N THR A 102 4.89 -1.14 7.03
CA THR A 102 4.48 -2.43 6.49
C THR A 102 3.36 -2.96 7.38
N VAL A 103 2.15 -3.01 6.85
CA VAL A 103 0.99 -3.55 7.56
C VAL A 103 0.90 -5.04 7.26
N LEU A 104 0.79 -5.85 8.29
CA LEU A 104 0.60 -7.29 8.21
C LEU A 104 -0.67 -7.65 8.95
N LEU A 105 -1.58 -8.31 8.25
CA LEU A 105 -2.83 -8.80 8.78
C LEU A 105 -2.63 -10.27 9.14
N CYS A 106 -2.93 -10.62 10.39
CA CYS A 106 -2.97 -11.99 10.89
C CYS A 106 -4.42 -12.29 11.28
N TRP A 107 -4.88 -13.51 11.02
CA TRP A 107 -6.21 -14.00 11.41
C TRP A 107 -6.18 -14.78 12.72
N GLU A 108 -5.01 -15.33 13.05
CA GLU A 108 -4.80 -16.11 14.26
C GLU A 108 -3.50 -15.71 14.96
N GLU A 109 -3.44 -15.94 16.27
CA GLU A 109 -2.22 -15.73 17.06
C GLU A 109 -1.06 -16.61 16.57
N SER A 110 -1.37 -17.80 16.03
CA SER A 110 -0.42 -18.74 15.43
C SER A 110 0.39 -18.11 14.28
N GLU A 111 -0.24 -17.26 13.47
CA GLU A 111 0.38 -16.52 12.38
C GLU A 111 1.32 -15.43 12.91
N VAL A 112 0.91 -14.72 13.97
CA VAL A 112 1.74 -13.70 14.65
C VAL A 112 3.02 -14.35 15.20
N ILE A 113 2.89 -15.50 15.85
CA ILE A 113 4.03 -16.27 16.38
C ILE A 113 4.97 -16.66 15.24
N THR A 114 4.43 -17.21 14.16
CA THR A 114 5.24 -17.65 12.99
C THR A 114 5.97 -16.47 12.36
N LEU A 115 5.29 -15.33 12.23
CA LEU A 115 5.85 -14.10 11.69
C LEU A 115 6.99 -13.56 12.56
N LEU A 116 6.77 -13.40 13.88
CA LEU A 116 7.79 -12.91 14.81
C LEU A 116 9.00 -13.84 14.87
N ALA A 117 8.77 -15.15 14.81
CA ALA A 117 9.84 -16.14 14.76
C ALA A 117 10.66 -16.03 13.47
N SER A 118 9.99 -15.88 12.33
CA SER A 118 10.65 -15.66 11.03
C SER A 118 11.48 -14.37 11.05
N LEU A 119 10.94 -13.29 11.60
CA LEU A 119 11.62 -12.01 11.76
C LEU A 119 12.88 -12.09 12.62
N CYS A 120 12.81 -12.80 13.75
CA CYS A 120 13.97 -12.97 14.62
C CYS A 120 15.07 -13.79 13.92
N ARG A 121 14.70 -14.79 13.12
CA ARG A 121 15.61 -15.69 12.39
C ARG A 121 16.20 -15.05 11.13
N SER A 122 15.44 -14.19 10.47
CA SER A 122 15.88 -13.47 9.28
C SER A 122 16.89 -12.38 9.64
N ARG A 123 18.05 -12.38 8.96
CA ARG A 123 18.97 -11.22 8.98
C ARG A 123 18.46 -10.08 8.10
N SER A 124 17.50 -10.36 7.22
CA SER A 124 16.85 -9.38 6.36
C SER A 124 15.65 -8.77 7.07
N SER A 125 15.54 -7.44 7.06
CA SER A 125 14.32 -6.78 7.53
C SER A 125 13.15 -7.19 6.63
N ILE A 126 11.93 -7.33 7.18
CA ILE A 126 10.69 -7.58 6.41
C ILE A 126 10.49 -6.59 5.24
N GLY A 127 11.20 -5.47 5.31
CA GLY A 127 11.29 -4.45 4.27
C GLY A 127 12.04 -4.82 3.00
N SER A 128 12.80 -5.92 2.97
CA SER A 128 13.27 -6.53 1.72
C SER A 128 12.11 -7.28 1.09
N ARG A 129 11.08 -6.53 0.69
CA ARG A 129 10.11 -7.00 -0.29
C ARG A 129 10.98 -7.54 -1.44
N PRO A 130 10.94 -8.85 -1.79
CA PRO A 130 11.57 -9.28 -3.02
C PRO A 130 10.95 -8.37 -4.07
N ASN A 131 11.78 -7.52 -4.68
CA ASN A 131 11.28 -6.57 -5.65
C ASN A 131 10.63 -7.45 -6.73
N PRO A 132 9.30 -7.46 -6.91
CA PRO A 132 8.71 -8.30 -7.95
C PRO A 132 9.14 -7.81 -9.34
N SER A 133 9.75 -6.62 -9.40
CA SER A 133 10.43 -6.02 -10.53
C SER A 133 11.97 -6.16 -10.49
N ALA A 134 12.54 -6.98 -9.59
CA ALA A 134 13.93 -7.40 -9.78
C ALA A 134 13.95 -8.17 -11.11
N PRO A 135 14.61 -7.64 -12.16
CA PRO A 135 14.68 -8.35 -13.41
C PRO A 135 15.33 -9.70 -13.12
N PRO A 136 14.84 -10.80 -13.71
CA PRO A 136 15.54 -12.07 -13.61
C PRO A 136 16.98 -11.83 -14.05
N THR A 137 17.95 -12.19 -13.21
CA THR A 137 19.40 -11.98 -13.40
C THR A 137 19.99 -12.82 -14.54
N THR A 138 19.14 -13.32 -15.43
CA THR A 138 19.50 -14.06 -16.61
C THR A 138 19.74 -13.07 -17.74
N GLY A 139 20.94 -13.10 -18.33
CA GLY A 139 21.25 -12.36 -19.57
C GLY A 139 20.45 -12.81 -20.80
N ASP A 140 19.35 -13.54 -20.59
CA ASP A 140 18.40 -13.96 -21.62
C ASP A 140 17.37 -12.83 -21.82
N PRO A 141 17.24 -12.26 -23.04
CA PRO A 141 16.29 -11.19 -23.31
C PRO A 141 14.83 -11.65 -23.31
N VAL A 142 14.55 -12.95 -23.48
CA VAL A 142 13.18 -13.48 -23.62
C VAL A 142 12.35 -13.32 -22.34
N PRO A 143 12.85 -13.65 -21.13
CA PRO A 143 12.15 -13.37 -19.87
C PRO A 143 11.79 -11.88 -19.66
N ILE A 144 12.67 -10.97 -20.09
CA ILE A 144 12.45 -9.52 -19.97
C ILE A 144 11.33 -9.08 -20.90
N LEU A 145 11.34 -9.55 -22.15
CA LEU A 145 10.30 -9.28 -23.14
C LEU A 145 8.95 -9.87 -22.72
N LEU A 146 8.95 -11.06 -22.13
CA LEU A 146 7.76 -11.66 -21.55
C LEU A 146 7.18 -10.76 -20.45
N ALA A 147 7.99 -10.37 -19.47
CA ALA A 147 7.53 -9.50 -18.39
C ALA A 147 7.02 -8.14 -18.89
N ALA A 148 7.61 -7.58 -19.94
CA ALA A 148 7.20 -6.30 -20.52
C ALA A 148 5.91 -6.39 -21.34
N LEU A 149 5.81 -7.37 -22.24
CA LEU A 149 4.71 -7.46 -23.21
C LEU A 149 3.45 -8.10 -22.62
N THR A 150 3.57 -8.96 -21.60
CA THR A 150 2.41 -9.58 -20.94
C THR A 150 1.81 -8.71 -19.83
N GLN A 151 2.20 -7.44 -19.69
CA GLN A 151 1.53 -6.50 -18.77
C GLN A 151 0.07 -6.23 -19.16
N SER A 152 -0.26 -6.42 -20.43
CA SER A 152 -1.62 -6.37 -20.96
C SER A 152 -1.99 -7.72 -21.57
N PRO A 153 -2.30 -8.75 -20.76
CA PRO A 153 -2.58 -10.11 -21.23
C PRO A 153 -3.79 -10.21 -22.17
N GLN A 154 -4.69 -9.22 -22.10
CA GLN A 154 -5.82 -9.04 -23.02
C GLN A 154 -5.41 -8.66 -24.45
N VAL A 155 -4.16 -8.23 -24.65
CA VAL A 155 -3.58 -7.87 -25.96
C VAL A 155 -2.53 -8.90 -26.37
N VAL A 156 -1.65 -9.31 -25.45
CA VAL A 156 -0.51 -10.20 -25.74
C VAL A 156 -0.38 -11.28 -24.69
N SER A 157 -0.48 -12.54 -25.10
CA SER A 157 -0.25 -13.68 -24.21
C SER A 157 1.20 -14.14 -24.24
N ARG A 158 1.63 -14.89 -23.22
CA ARG A 158 2.98 -15.48 -23.15
C ARG A 158 3.35 -16.31 -24.40
N PRO A 159 2.47 -17.19 -24.94
CA PRO A 159 2.73 -17.86 -26.22
C PRO A 159 2.92 -16.91 -27.40
N ASP A 160 2.21 -15.78 -27.44
CA ASP A 160 2.35 -14.78 -28.51
C ASP A 160 3.74 -14.15 -28.47
N VAL A 161 4.22 -13.77 -27.28
CA VAL A 161 5.57 -13.20 -27.12
C VAL A 161 6.64 -14.18 -27.58
N ILE A 162 6.55 -15.46 -27.19
CA ILE A 162 7.51 -16.49 -27.61
C ILE A 162 7.51 -16.64 -29.13
N ARG A 163 6.33 -16.66 -29.76
CA ARG A 163 6.20 -16.72 -31.22
C ARG A 163 6.80 -15.50 -31.93
N ILE A 164 6.55 -14.31 -31.41
CA ILE A 164 7.10 -13.06 -31.97
C ILE A 164 8.63 -13.01 -31.82
N CYS A 165 9.17 -13.43 -30.66
CA CYS A 165 10.62 -13.48 -30.42
C CYS A 165 11.32 -14.50 -31.34
N ASN A 166 10.65 -15.60 -31.69
CA ASN A 166 11.17 -16.57 -32.67
C ASN A 166 11.11 -16.06 -34.12
N LEU A 167 10.17 -15.14 -34.43
CA LEU A 167 10.02 -14.56 -35.76
C LEU A 167 11.01 -13.44 -36.03
N LYS A 168 11.29 -12.59 -35.03
CA LYS A 168 12.15 -11.41 -35.18
C LYS A 168 13.34 -11.46 -34.20
N PRO A 169 14.58 -11.36 -34.69
CA PRO A 169 15.78 -11.51 -33.86
C PRO A 169 16.05 -10.29 -32.96
N THR A 170 15.43 -9.14 -33.23
CA THR A 170 15.65 -7.91 -32.45
C THR A 170 14.34 -7.27 -31.97
N VAL A 171 14.42 -6.61 -30.82
CA VAL A 171 13.31 -5.81 -30.26
C VAL A 171 12.91 -4.66 -31.18
N ARG A 172 13.89 -4.08 -31.90
CA ARG A 172 13.64 -3.02 -32.88
C ARG A 172 12.72 -3.51 -33.99
N ASP A 173 12.95 -4.72 -34.50
CA ASP A 173 12.14 -5.28 -35.58
C ASP A 173 10.75 -5.67 -35.08
N LEU A 174 10.65 -6.11 -33.82
CA LEU A 174 9.37 -6.37 -33.15
C LEU A 174 8.50 -5.12 -33.07
N LEU A 175 9.06 -3.98 -32.64
CA LEU A 175 8.32 -2.72 -32.50
C LEU A 175 7.88 -2.10 -33.83
N LYS A 176 8.48 -2.53 -34.95
CA LYS A 176 8.15 -2.09 -36.31
C LYS A 176 7.26 -3.08 -37.07
N LEU A 177 6.77 -4.12 -36.43
CA LEU A 177 5.92 -5.12 -37.06
C LEU A 177 4.61 -4.51 -37.56
N SER A 178 4.29 -4.76 -38.82
CA SER A 178 2.98 -4.42 -39.39
C SER A 178 1.93 -5.45 -38.98
N SER A 179 0.64 -5.09 -39.01
CA SER A 179 -0.44 -6.06 -38.76
C SER A 179 -0.41 -7.26 -39.72
N ALA A 180 0.07 -7.08 -40.96
CA ALA A 180 0.21 -8.15 -41.94
C ALA A 180 1.29 -9.18 -41.54
N ASP A 181 2.42 -8.72 -41.00
CA ASP A 181 3.49 -9.60 -40.52
C ASP A 181 3.07 -10.38 -39.27
N ILE A 182 2.28 -9.76 -38.40
CA ILE A 182 1.81 -10.38 -37.16
C ILE A 182 0.73 -11.45 -37.47
N GLN A 183 -0.11 -11.25 -38.49
CA GLN A 183 -1.10 -12.26 -38.92
C GLN A 183 -0.49 -13.56 -39.43
N GLN A 184 0.77 -13.53 -39.90
CA GLN A 184 1.47 -14.74 -40.32
C GLN A 184 1.78 -15.68 -39.14
N LEU A 185 1.66 -15.20 -37.90
CA LEU A 185 1.88 -16.02 -36.72
C LEU A 185 0.70 -16.94 -36.44
N PRO A 186 0.94 -18.25 -36.23
CA PRO A 186 -0.13 -19.19 -35.95
C PRO A 186 -0.88 -18.76 -34.69
N GLY A 187 -2.20 -18.74 -34.73
CA GLY A 187 -3.05 -18.40 -33.56
C GLY A 187 -3.20 -16.90 -33.27
N ILE A 188 -2.65 -16.01 -34.10
CA ILE A 188 -2.94 -14.57 -34.05
C ILE A 188 -3.89 -14.20 -35.20
N GLY A 189 -5.14 -13.90 -34.86
CA GLY A 189 -6.12 -13.42 -35.84
C GLY A 189 -6.01 -11.93 -36.12
N GLU A 190 -6.67 -11.47 -37.19
CA GLU A 190 -6.67 -10.08 -37.66
C GLU A 190 -6.97 -9.03 -36.57
N LYS A 191 -7.98 -9.29 -35.72
CA LYS A 191 -8.32 -8.37 -34.62
C LYS A 191 -7.18 -8.18 -33.61
N LYS A 192 -6.39 -9.24 -33.38
CA LYS A 192 -5.24 -9.19 -32.46
C LYS A 192 -4.03 -8.53 -33.12
N SER A 193 -3.81 -8.75 -34.42
CA SER A 193 -2.69 -8.13 -35.14
C SER A 193 -2.83 -6.61 -35.23
N VAL A 194 -4.03 -6.11 -35.54
CA VAL A 194 -4.33 -4.66 -35.56
C VAL A 194 -4.15 -4.05 -34.17
N ARG A 195 -4.59 -4.74 -33.11
CA ARG A 195 -4.41 -4.29 -31.72
C ARG A 195 -2.94 -4.21 -31.30
N LEU A 196 -2.14 -5.18 -31.71
CA LEU A 196 -0.70 -5.23 -31.44
C LEU A 196 0.04 -4.10 -32.17
N GLU A 197 -0.24 -3.92 -33.46
CA GLU A 197 0.32 -2.83 -34.25
C GLU A 197 -0.06 -1.46 -33.67
N THR A 198 -1.32 -1.31 -33.27
CA THR A 198 -1.81 -0.11 -32.58
C THR A 198 -1.08 0.09 -31.25
N LEU A 199 -0.90 -0.97 -30.44
CA LEU A 199 -0.20 -0.87 -29.16
C LEU A 199 1.23 -0.32 -29.32
N PHE A 200 1.98 -0.79 -30.31
CA PHE A 200 3.37 -0.35 -30.52
C PHE A 200 3.48 1.04 -31.14
N ASN A 201 2.51 1.45 -31.96
CA ASN A 201 2.58 2.69 -32.73
C ASN A 201 1.65 3.80 -32.22
N THR A 202 0.82 3.55 -31.20
CA THR A 202 -0.05 4.59 -30.63
C THR A 202 0.80 5.63 -29.93
N PRO A 203 0.77 6.91 -30.35
CA PRO A 203 1.44 7.96 -29.62
C PRO A 203 0.82 8.11 -28.24
N PHE A 204 1.65 8.33 -27.22
CA PHE A 204 1.15 8.69 -25.89
C PHE A 204 0.41 10.02 -25.98
N GLN A 205 -0.92 9.96 -26.02
CA GLN A 205 -1.75 11.15 -25.92
C GLN A 205 -1.69 11.62 -24.47
N LEU A 206 -0.80 12.56 -24.16
CA LEU A 206 -0.93 13.37 -22.95
C LEU A 206 -2.17 14.23 -23.11
N LYS A 207 -3.35 13.65 -22.81
CA LYS A 207 -4.56 14.43 -22.55
C LYS A 207 -4.28 15.23 -21.28
N SER A 208 -3.75 16.45 -21.46
CA SER A 208 -3.80 17.55 -20.50
C SER A 208 -3.49 17.13 -19.06
N GLN A 209 -2.23 16.81 -18.76
CA GLN A 209 -1.75 17.06 -17.41
C GLN A 209 -1.62 18.58 -17.25
N PRO A 210 -2.25 19.20 -16.24
CA PRO A 210 -1.85 20.55 -15.87
C PRO A 210 -0.36 20.50 -15.53
N LYS A 211 0.40 21.34 -16.22
CA LYS A 211 1.83 21.55 -15.96
C LYS A 211 2.01 21.76 -14.45
N VAL A 212 2.85 20.94 -13.81
CA VAL A 212 3.24 21.05 -12.38
C VAL A 212 4.18 22.26 -12.20
N VAL A 213 3.72 23.44 -12.60
CA VAL A 213 4.44 24.72 -12.48
C VAL A 213 3.62 25.72 -11.64
N ASP A 214 2.35 25.42 -11.33
CA ASP A 214 1.48 26.31 -10.54
C ASP A 214 1.51 26.06 -9.02
N PHE A 215 2.32 25.13 -8.52
CA PHE A 215 2.55 24.97 -7.06
C PHE A 215 3.64 25.90 -6.50
N ALA A 216 4.23 26.77 -7.34
CA ALA A 216 5.30 27.69 -6.95
C ALA A 216 4.96 29.18 -7.15
N ALA A 217 3.67 29.54 -7.14
CA ALA A 217 3.25 30.92 -6.98
C ALA A 217 2.69 31.12 -5.57
N GLY A 218 3.44 31.87 -4.76
CA GLY A 218 2.96 32.45 -3.50
C GLY A 218 1.77 33.40 -3.71
N PRO A 219 1.20 33.92 -2.61
CA PRO A 219 -0.22 34.25 -2.51
C PRO A 219 -0.58 35.59 -3.16
N GLN A 220 -1.67 35.60 -3.94
CA GLN A 220 -2.59 36.71 -4.27
C GLN A 220 -3.43 36.23 -5.47
N GLN A 221 -4.76 36.36 -5.58
CA GLN A 221 -5.67 37.35 -5.06
C GLN A 221 -7.10 36.78 -5.21
N GLU A 222 -7.93 36.89 -4.17
CA GLU A 222 -9.35 36.54 -4.23
C GLU A 222 -10.10 37.42 -5.23
N GLN A 223 -10.94 36.81 -6.06
CA GLN A 223 -12.21 37.41 -6.48
C GLN A 223 -13.31 36.36 -6.59
N PRO A 224 -14.58 36.78 -6.34
CA PRO A 224 -15.47 36.06 -5.45
C PRO A 224 -16.58 35.37 -6.24
N GLY A 225 -16.93 34.15 -5.82
CA GLY A 225 -18.09 33.49 -6.39
C GLY A 225 -18.34 32.12 -5.78
N LYS A 226 -19.31 32.09 -4.86
CA LYS A 226 -19.96 30.88 -4.32
C LYS A 226 -19.19 30.11 -3.23
N GLY A 227 -18.71 30.82 -2.21
CA GLY A 227 -18.21 30.20 -0.98
C GLY A 227 -18.72 30.92 0.27
N LEU A 228 -19.33 30.17 1.18
CA LEU A 228 -19.70 30.45 2.58
C LEU A 228 -20.52 31.71 2.94
N SER A 229 -20.39 32.84 2.25
CA SER A 229 -21.19 34.06 2.47
C SER A 229 -22.68 33.84 2.13
N GLY A 230 -22.98 33.07 1.08
CA GLY A 230 -24.35 32.66 0.74
C GLY A 230 -24.96 31.59 1.67
N ILE A 231 -24.16 31.00 2.57
CA ILE A 231 -24.62 30.08 3.61
C ILE A 231 -24.92 30.86 4.90
N LEU A 232 -24.04 31.81 5.26
CA LEU A 232 -24.27 32.70 6.41
C LEU A 232 -25.45 33.66 6.19
N GLN A 233 -25.72 34.07 4.95
CA GLN A 233 -26.87 34.91 4.65
C GLN A 233 -28.21 34.15 4.74
N ARG A 234 -28.22 32.86 4.40
CA ARG A 234 -29.41 32.01 4.59
C ARG A 234 -29.71 31.72 6.06
N LEU A 235 -28.68 31.48 6.87
CA LEU A 235 -28.85 31.28 8.31
C LEU A 235 -29.36 32.56 9.01
N ARG A 236 -28.99 33.74 8.50
CA ARG A 236 -29.50 35.02 9.02
C ARG A 236 -30.94 35.31 8.59
N GLU A 237 -31.34 34.85 7.40
CA GLU A 237 -32.71 34.99 6.90
C GLU A 237 -33.65 33.98 7.58
N GLU A 238 -33.17 32.78 7.93
CA GLU A 238 -33.93 31.78 8.71
C GLU A 238 -34.11 32.18 10.19
N GLU A 239 -33.15 32.87 10.82
CA GLU A 239 -33.30 33.41 12.18
C GLU A 239 -34.28 34.60 12.28
N MET A 240 -34.57 35.29 11.16
CA MET A 240 -35.55 36.39 11.15
C MET A 240 -36.99 35.93 10.90
N THR A 241 -37.21 34.80 10.23
CA THR A 241 -38.56 34.24 10.01
C THR A 241 -39.11 33.45 11.20
N GLU A 242 -38.27 33.01 12.15
CA GLU A 242 -38.73 32.41 13.40
C GLU A 242 -39.15 33.44 14.47
N MET A 243 -38.87 34.74 14.28
CA MET A 243 -39.28 35.81 15.21
C MET A 243 -40.58 36.57 14.83
N GLU A 244 -41.21 36.29 13.68
CA GLU A 244 -42.54 36.82 13.32
C GLU A 244 -43.70 35.81 13.54
N GLY A 245 -43.44 34.72 14.26
CA GLY A 245 -44.42 33.68 14.58
C GLY A 245 -44.87 33.66 16.05
N SER A 246 -45.16 34.81 16.66
CA SER A 246 -45.77 34.84 18.00
C SER A 246 -47.00 35.76 17.99
N PRO A 247 -48.23 35.23 17.82
CA PRO A 247 -49.45 36.00 18.03
C PRO A 247 -49.71 36.14 19.54
N THR A 248 -49.72 37.37 20.02
CA THR A 248 -50.36 37.75 21.28
C THR A 248 -51.88 37.68 21.12
N ALA A 249 -52.49 36.83 21.96
CA ALA A 249 -53.83 36.86 22.57
C ALA A 249 -54.54 35.51 22.49
#